data_AF-A0A6J4HFJ5-F1
#
_entry.id   AF-A0A6J4HFJ5-F1
#
_cell.length_a   1.000
_cell.length_b   1.000
_cell.length_c   1.000
_cell.angle_alpha   90.00
_cell.angle_beta   90.00
_cell.angle_gamma   90.00
#
_symmetry.space_group_name_H-M   'P 1'
#
loop_
_entity.id
_entity.type
_entity.pdbx_description
1 polymer ?
#
loop_
_entity_poly.entity_id
_entity_poly.type
_entity_poly.pdbx_seq_one_letter_code
_entity_poly.pdbx_strand_id
1 'polypeptide(L)'
;MSAAGVLDRPWRERVDGLAAQMSDLLPASPRPAHLHGDLWTGNILVAEGKLAAFIDPACYFGDAEVDLAMLTLFDGPPDEFFEGYGPLEEGWEERRAIYQLFPALVHLRLFGAGYAGMVDRLLARLGA
;
A
#
# COMPACT_ATOMS: atom_id res chain seq x y z
N MET A 1 9.70 -0.28 -22.10
CA MET A 1 8.76 -1.36 -22.49
C MET A 1 7.56 -0.72 -23.17
N SER A 2 7.10 -1.26 -24.31
CA SER A 2 5.89 -0.75 -24.98
C SER A 2 4.64 -1.04 -24.13
N ALA A 3 3.57 -0.27 -24.33
CA ALA A 3 2.29 -0.49 -23.66
C ALA A 3 1.72 -1.92 -23.88
N ALA A 4 2.13 -2.60 -24.97
CA ALA A 4 1.69 -3.95 -25.30
C ALA A 4 2.11 -5.00 -24.24
N GLY A 5 3.36 -4.99 -23.78
CA GLY A 5 3.86 -5.99 -22.81
C GLY A 5 3.30 -5.85 -21.38
N VAL A 6 2.59 -4.76 -21.09
CA VAL A 6 1.84 -4.59 -19.83
C VAL A 6 0.47 -5.28 -19.92
N LEU A 7 -0.15 -5.27 -21.11
CA LEU A 7 -1.46 -5.88 -21.35
C LEU A 7 -1.40 -7.41 -21.43
N ASP A 8 -0.24 -7.98 -21.75
CA ASP A 8 -0.03 -9.43 -21.82
C ASP A 8 0.15 -10.09 -20.44
N ARG A 9 0.15 -9.31 -19.35
CA ARG A 9 0.34 -9.83 -18.00
C ARG A 9 -0.97 -10.42 -17.48
N PRO A 10 -0.93 -11.59 -16.80
CA PRO A 10 -2.13 -12.23 -16.26
C PRO A 10 -2.67 -11.55 -14.99
N TRP A 11 -2.48 -10.23 -14.83
CA TRP A 11 -2.85 -9.52 -13.62
C TRP A 11 -4.32 -9.62 -13.28
N ARG A 12 -5.21 -9.65 -14.28
CA ARG A 12 -6.64 -9.84 -14.03
C ARG A 12 -6.89 -11.12 -13.24
N GLU A 13 -6.44 -12.25 -13.75
CA GLU A 13 -6.67 -13.56 -13.13
C GLU A 13 -6.03 -13.65 -11.74
N ARG A 14 -4.82 -13.12 -11.59
CA ARG A 14 -4.09 -13.11 -10.32
C ARG A 14 -4.77 -12.23 -9.26
N VAL A 15 -5.20 -11.02 -9.66
CA VAL A 15 -5.93 -10.10 -8.79
C VAL A 15 -7.31 -10.65 -8.44
N ASP A 16 -8.03 -11.22 -9.40
CA ASP A 16 -9.35 -11.83 -9.17
C ASP A 16 -9.23 -13.03 -8.21
N GLY A 17 -8.20 -13.87 -8.38
CA GLY A 17 -7.90 -14.98 -7.46
C GLY A 17 -7.61 -14.51 -6.04
N LEU A 18 -6.76 -13.48 -5.89
CA LEU A 18 -6.46 -12.86 -4.59
C LEU A 18 -7.72 -12.23 -3.96
N ALA A 19 -8.51 -11.51 -4.75
CA ALA A 19 -9.74 -10.86 -4.28
C ALA A 19 -10.77 -11.88 -3.77
N ALA A 20 -10.84 -13.07 -4.39
CA ALA A 20 -11.72 -14.15 -3.93
C ALA A 20 -11.32 -14.71 -2.55
N GLN A 21 -10.08 -14.51 -2.11
CA GLN A 21 -9.56 -14.97 -0.81
C GLN A 21 -9.46 -13.85 0.24
N MET A 22 -9.88 -12.63 -0.11
CA MET A 22 -9.63 -11.44 0.72
C MET A 22 -10.24 -11.54 2.12
N SER A 23 -11.38 -12.22 2.27
CA SER A 23 -12.05 -12.44 3.57
C SER A 23 -11.23 -13.29 4.54
N ASP A 24 -10.33 -14.12 4.01
CA ASP A 24 -9.44 -14.98 4.82
C ASP A 24 -8.11 -14.30 5.12
N LEU A 25 -7.72 -13.31 4.29
CA LEU A 25 -6.42 -12.64 4.37
C LEU A 25 -6.45 -11.32 5.13
N LEU A 26 -7.60 -10.64 5.16
CA LEU A 26 -7.78 -9.36 5.85
C LEU A 26 -8.81 -9.48 6.98
N PRO A 27 -8.70 -8.66 8.04
CA PRO A 27 -9.70 -8.61 9.09
C PRO A 27 -11.07 -8.24 8.51
N ALA A 28 -12.12 -8.98 8.87
CA ALA A 28 -13.48 -8.69 8.40
C ALA A 28 -14.01 -7.34 8.91
N SER A 29 -13.57 -6.93 10.10
CA SER A 29 -13.97 -5.68 10.77
C SER A 29 -12.79 -5.12 11.57
N PRO A 30 -11.78 -4.51 10.93
CA PRO A 30 -10.70 -3.83 11.64
C PRO A 30 -11.27 -2.66 12.45
N ARG A 31 -10.56 -2.25 13.51
CA ARG A 31 -10.93 -1.04 14.24
C ARG A 31 -10.85 0.15 13.28
N PRO A 32 -11.93 0.91 13.05
CA PRO A 32 -11.91 1.99 12.08
C PRO A 32 -10.98 3.11 12.53
N ALA A 33 -10.03 3.46 11.68
CA ALA A 33 -9.15 4.59 11.80
C ALA A 33 -9.49 5.63 10.73
N HIS A 34 -9.28 6.91 11.03
CA HIS A 34 -9.39 7.98 10.04
C HIS A 34 -8.08 8.05 9.27
N LEU A 35 -8.13 7.63 8.01
CA LEU A 35 -6.94 7.48 7.17
C LEU A 35 -6.64 8.76 6.40
N HIS A 36 -5.36 9.03 6.19
CA HIS A 36 -4.90 9.95 5.16
C HIS A 36 -5.26 9.41 3.76
N GLY A 37 -5.09 8.11 3.55
CA GLY A 37 -5.47 7.38 2.33
C GLY A 37 -4.47 7.48 1.17
N ASP A 38 -3.48 8.36 1.28
CA ASP A 38 -2.36 8.52 0.34
C ASP A 38 -1.07 8.90 1.09
N LEU A 39 -0.79 8.24 2.22
CA LEU A 39 0.33 8.61 3.09
C LEU A 39 1.67 8.08 2.55
N TRP A 40 2.41 8.89 1.79
CA TRP A 40 3.80 8.63 1.40
C TRP A 40 4.67 9.85 1.73
N THR A 41 6.00 9.71 1.69
CA THR A 41 6.91 10.78 2.15
C THR A 41 6.71 12.11 1.42
N GLY A 42 6.30 12.10 0.15
CA GLY A 42 5.98 13.32 -0.60
C GLY A 42 4.79 14.11 -0.04
N ASN A 43 3.90 13.45 0.70
CA ASN A 43 2.72 14.06 1.34
C ASN A 43 2.96 14.42 2.82
N ILE A 44 4.20 14.31 3.30
CA ILE A 44 4.60 14.68 4.66
C ILE A 44 5.48 15.93 4.60
N LEU A 45 4.99 17.04 5.13
CA LEU A 45 5.75 18.28 5.23
C LEU A 45 6.46 18.35 6.58
N VAL A 46 7.77 18.55 6.54
CA VAL A 46 8.63 18.73 7.71
C VAL A 46 9.24 20.12 7.66
N ALA A 47 9.12 20.87 8.76
CA ALA A 47 9.76 22.17 8.95
C ALA A 47 10.59 22.15 10.22
N GLU A 48 11.84 22.60 10.15
CA GLU A 48 12.76 22.67 11.29
C GLU A 48 12.91 21.32 12.05
N GLY A 49 12.91 20.21 11.30
CA GLY A 49 13.03 18.86 11.87
C GLY A 49 11.77 18.36 12.60
N LYS A 50 10.63 19.04 12.44
CA LYS A 50 9.35 18.64 13.02
C LYS A 50 8.28 18.48 11.95
N LEU A 51 7.35 17.56 12.17
CA LEU A 51 6.15 17.44 11.35
C LEU A 51 5.40 18.78 11.33
N ALA A 52 5.21 19.34 10.14
CA ALA A 52 4.48 20.58 9.92
C ALA A 52 3.05 20.31 9.45
N ALA A 53 2.86 19.41 8.48
CA ALA A 53 1.55 19.07 7.94
C ALA A 53 1.57 17.75 7.16
N PHE A 54 0.38 17.16 7.00
CA PHE A 54 0.08 16.18 5.95
C PHE A 54 -0.73 16.88 4.85
N ILE A 55 -0.47 16.54 3.58
CA ILE A 55 -1.10 17.19 2.42
C ILE A 55 -1.63 16.16 1.42
N ASP A 56 -2.52 16.62 0.53
CA ASP A 56 -3.11 15.84 -0.57
C ASP A 56 -3.76 14.50 -0.13
N PRO A 57 -4.70 14.53 0.84
CA PRO A 57 -5.31 13.32 1.34
C PRO A 57 -6.34 12.72 0.38
N ALA A 58 -6.53 11.41 0.51
CA ALA A 58 -7.65 10.64 -0.03
C ALA A 58 -8.44 10.00 1.12
N CYS A 59 -8.92 10.81 2.08
CA CYS A 59 -9.42 10.35 3.37
C CYS A 59 -10.64 9.41 3.31
N TYR A 60 -10.62 8.40 4.18
CA TYR A 60 -11.76 7.53 4.48
C TYR A 60 -11.55 6.84 5.85
N PHE A 61 -12.58 6.12 6.33
CA PHE A 61 -12.44 5.26 7.49
C PHE A 61 -12.10 3.83 7.06
N GLY A 62 -11.02 3.28 7.58
CA GLY A 62 -10.54 1.95 7.22
C GLY A 62 -9.57 1.37 8.25
N ASP A 63 -8.79 0.38 7.85
CA ASP A 63 -7.72 -0.19 8.66
C ASP A 63 -6.52 0.78 8.70
N ALA A 64 -6.00 1.09 9.90
CA ALA A 64 -4.84 1.97 10.09
C ALA A 64 -3.60 1.48 9.33
N GLU A 65 -3.52 0.17 9.15
CA GLU A 65 -2.50 -0.52 8.38
C GLU A 65 -2.38 -0.06 6.92
N VAL A 66 -3.44 0.50 6.33
CA VAL A 66 -3.37 0.99 4.94
C VAL A 66 -2.42 2.17 4.78
N ASP A 67 -2.46 3.14 5.70
CA ASP A 67 -1.58 4.32 5.64
C ASP A 67 -0.11 3.92 5.89
N LEU A 68 0.12 2.99 6.81
CA LEU A 68 1.45 2.42 7.03
C LEU A 68 1.97 1.70 5.78
N ALA A 69 1.10 0.97 5.08
CA ALA A 69 1.49 0.18 3.92
C ALA A 69 1.85 1.09 2.74
N MET A 70 1.10 2.19 2.57
CA MET A 70 1.42 3.24 1.61
C MET A 70 2.75 3.93 1.96
N LEU A 71 2.98 4.23 3.24
CA LEU A 71 4.20 4.89 3.70
C LEU A 71 5.45 4.04 3.42
N THR A 72 5.32 2.70 3.49
CA THR A 72 6.40 1.76 3.22
C THR A 72 6.46 1.26 1.77
N LEU A 73 5.67 1.82 0.84
CA LEU A 73 5.61 1.36 -0.55
C LEU A 73 6.83 1.82 -1.36
N PHE A 74 7.20 3.08 -1.19
CA PHE A 74 8.33 3.71 -1.88
C PHE A 74 9.52 3.97 -0.95
N ASP A 75 9.25 4.07 0.34
CA ASP A 75 10.21 4.48 1.36
C ASP A 75 10.35 3.43 2.46
N GLY A 76 11.42 3.54 3.23
CA GLY A 76 11.63 2.77 4.45
C GLY A 76 11.68 3.73 5.63
N PRO A 77 10.56 3.95 6.35
CA PRO A 77 10.57 4.67 7.61
C PRO A 77 11.59 4.02 8.57
N PRO A 78 12.33 4.83 9.34
CA PRO A 78 13.34 4.31 10.25
C PRO A 78 12.66 3.62 11.46
N ASP A 79 13.41 2.81 12.20
CA ASP A 79 12.84 2.05 13.33
C ASP A 79 12.19 2.95 14.38
N GLU A 80 12.74 4.16 14.60
CA GLU A 80 12.19 5.16 15.52
C GLU A 80 10.75 5.59 15.16
N PHE A 81 10.37 5.52 13.88
CA PHE A 81 8.99 5.77 13.47
C PHE A 81 8.07 4.68 14.01
N PHE A 82 8.44 3.41 13.87
CA PHE A 82 7.62 2.28 14.33
C PHE A 82 7.60 2.19 15.87
N GLU A 83 8.70 2.52 16.53
CA GLU A 83 8.74 2.69 17.99
C GLU A 83 7.76 3.76 18.46
N GLY A 84 7.68 4.89 17.74
CA GLY A 84 6.74 5.98 18.03
C GLY A 84 5.28 5.68 17.67
N TYR A 85 5.05 4.90 16.61
CA TYR A 85 3.71 4.48 16.19
C TYR A 85 3.09 3.48 17.18
N GLY A 86 3.90 2.54 17.66
CA GLY A 86 3.49 1.48 18.58
C GLY A 86 3.45 0.09 17.93
N PRO A 87 3.05 -0.94 18.70
CA PRO A 87 3.07 -2.31 18.23
C PRO A 87 2.13 -2.52 17.04
N LEU A 88 2.64 -3.20 16.02
CA LEU A 88 1.87 -3.65 14.86
C LEU A 88 1.15 -4.95 15.21
N GLU A 89 -0.05 -5.14 14.64
CA GLU A 89 -0.84 -6.35 14.86
C GLU A 89 -0.14 -7.57 14.24
N GLU A 90 -0.35 -8.75 14.84
CA GLU A 90 0.17 -10.01 14.29
C GLU A 90 -0.33 -10.20 12.85
N GLY A 91 0.55 -10.62 11.94
CA GLY A 91 0.23 -10.78 10.51
C GLY A 91 0.30 -9.49 9.68
N TRP A 92 0.80 -8.39 10.26
CA TRP A 92 1.00 -7.12 9.55
C TRP A 92 1.83 -7.28 8.27
N GLU A 93 2.90 -8.07 8.29
CA GLU A 93 3.81 -8.20 7.13
C GLU A 93 3.14 -8.83 5.91
N GLU A 94 2.19 -9.73 6.14
CA GLU A 94 1.34 -10.35 5.12
C GLU A 94 0.31 -9.36 4.60
N ARG A 95 -0.42 -8.69 5.52
CA ARG A 95 -1.44 -7.69 5.16
C ARG A 95 -0.86 -6.47 4.45
N ARG A 96 0.35 -6.05 4.82
CA ARG A 96 1.07 -4.93 4.21
C ARG A 96 1.21 -5.12 2.70
N ALA A 97 1.59 -6.33 2.25
CA ALA A 97 1.73 -6.61 0.82
C ALA A 97 0.40 -6.51 0.07
N ILE A 98 -0.71 -6.92 0.71
CA ILE A 98 -2.07 -6.78 0.16
C ILE A 98 -2.44 -5.30 0.07
N TYR A 99 -2.26 -4.55 1.16
CA TYR A 99 -2.56 -3.11 1.20
C TYR A 99 -1.68 -2.30 0.26
N GLN A 100 -0.43 -2.71 0.00
CA GLN A 100 0.47 -2.12 -1.00
C GLN A 100 0.07 -2.38 -2.45
N LEU A 101 -0.63 -3.48 -2.72
CA LEU A 101 -1.03 -3.83 -4.08
C LEU A 101 -2.00 -2.79 -4.67
N PHE A 102 -2.94 -2.28 -3.87
CA PHE A 102 -3.89 -1.27 -4.31
C PHE A 102 -3.22 0.02 -4.83
N PRO A 103 -2.38 0.74 -4.05
CA PRO A 103 -1.67 1.92 -4.55
C PRO A 103 -0.70 1.60 -5.68
N ALA A 104 -0.08 0.41 -5.72
CA ALA A 104 0.75 0.00 -6.86
C ALA A 104 -0.06 -0.13 -8.17
N LEU A 105 -1.28 -0.67 -8.10
CA LEU A 105 -2.22 -0.74 -9.23
C LEU A 105 -2.70 0.66 -9.65
N VAL A 106 -2.94 1.55 -8.69
CA VAL A 106 -3.28 2.97 -8.97
C VAL A 106 -2.11 3.65 -9.71
N HIS A 107 -0.87 3.50 -9.24
CA HIS A 107 0.30 4.08 -9.89
C HIS A 107 0.53 3.52 -11.28
N LEU A 108 0.36 2.21 -11.47
CA LEU A 108 0.38 1.59 -12.78
C LEU A 108 -0.66 2.22 -13.72
N ARG A 109 -1.88 2.46 -13.22
CA ARG A 109 -2.96 3.07 -14.01
C ARG A 109 -2.65 4.53 -14.39
N LEU A 110 -2.09 5.31 -13.47
CA LEU A 110 -1.87 6.75 -13.65
C LEU A 110 -0.55 7.07 -14.37
N PHE A 111 0.51 6.31 -14.10
CA PHE A 111 1.88 6.60 -14.54
C PHE A 111 2.47 5.53 -15.46
N GLY A 112 1.78 4.41 -15.64
CA GLY A 112 2.07 3.42 -16.68
C GLY A 112 3.13 2.37 -16.30
N ALA A 113 3.77 1.85 -17.36
CA ALA A 113 4.54 0.59 -17.33
C ALA A 113 5.72 0.54 -16.34
N GLY A 114 6.21 1.69 -15.85
CA GLY A 114 7.28 1.73 -14.85
C GLY A 114 6.93 1.00 -13.55
N TYR A 115 5.64 0.95 -13.19
CA TYR A 115 5.16 0.29 -11.97
C TYR A 115 4.80 -1.20 -12.18
N ALA A 116 4.88 -1.69 -13.42
CA ALA A 116 4.50 -3.08 -13.73
C ALA A 116 5.33 -4.09 -12.92
N GLY A 117 6.64 -3.87 -12.81
CA GLY A 117 7.51 -4.73 -12.00
C GLY A 117 7.19 -4.71 -10.51
N MET A 118 6.64 -3.61 -9.98
CA MET A 118 6.20 -3.53 -8.58
C MET A 118 4.96 -4.39 -8.35
N VAL A 119 3.96 -4.28 -9.23
CA VAL A 119 2.74 -5.09 -9.19
C VAL A 119 3.07 -6.59 -9.27
N ASP A 120 3.98 -7.00 -10.16
CA ASP A 120 4.40 -8.40 -10.25
C ASP A 120 5.02 -8.92 -8.95
N ARG A 121 5.91 -8.14 -8.33
CA ARG A 121 6.57 -8.53 -7.08
C ARG A 121 5.58 -8.67 -5.94
N LEU A 122 4.62 -7.75 -5.83
CA LEU A 122 3.58 -7.81 -4.79
C LEU A 122 2.68 -9.03 -4.99
N LEU A 123 2.17 -9.25 -6.21
CA LEU A 123 1.37 -10.44 -6.51
C LEU A 123 2.14 -11.74 -6.23
N ALA A 124 3.42 -11.81 -6.62
CA ALA A 124 4.25 -12.98 -6.36
C ALA A 124 4.49 -13.22 -4.85
N ARG A 125 4.68 -12.16 -4.06
CA ARG A 125 4.78 -12.25 -2.59
C ARG A 125 3.49 -12.77 -1.96
N LEU A 126 2.35 -12.49 -2.59
CA LEU A 126 1.03 -12.94 -2.16
C LEU A 126 0.67 -14.33 -2.68
N GLY A 127 1.56 -15.00 -3.42
CA GLY A 127 1.29 -16.32 -4.00
C GLY A 127 0.26 -16.30 -5.13
N ALA A 128 -0.08 -15.12 -5.64
CA ALA A 128 -0.97 -14.91 -6.77
C ALA A 128 -0.18 -14.91 -8.08
#